data_AF-Q50FB7-F1
#
_entry.id   AF-Q50FB7-F1
#
_cell.length_a   1.000
_cell.length_b   1.000
_cell.length_c   1.000
_cell.angle_alpha   90.00
_cell.angle_beta   90.00
_cell.angle_gamma   90.00
#
_symmetry.space_group_name_H-M   'P 1'
#
loop_
_entity.id
_entity.type
_entity.pdbx_description
1 polymer ?
#
loop_
_entity_poly.entity_id
_entity_poly.type
_entity_poly.pdbx_seq_one_letter_code
_entity_poly.pdbx_strand_id
1 'polypeptide(L)'
;CTSGLDAVAEGAEMIEDGRADVVIAGATDAPISPITVACFDAIKATSPNNDDPVHASRPFGASRDGFVLGEGATVFVLEPADEARRRGAHIYCEIAGYAQRSNAYHMTGLKADGLEMAEAIRVAMGRARLAPEDIDYINAHGSGTRQNDRHETAAFKASLGARAYQVPVSSIKSMVGHSLGAIG
;
A
#
# COMPACT_ATOMS: atom_id res chain seq x y z
N CYS A 1 -0.10 4.44 7.25
CA CYS A 1 -0.21 2.98 7.17
C CYS A 1 0.66 2.42 6.04
N THR A 2 1.96 2.75 6.04
CA THR A 2 2.91 2.39 4.96
C THR A 2 4.04 1.50 5.46
N SER A 3 4.09 1.22 6.77
CA SER A 3 5.21 0.55 7.43
C SER A 3 5.63 -0.78 6.79
N GLY A 4 4.68 -1.61 6.34
CA GLY A 4 4.99 -2.87 5.64
C GLY A 4 5.79 -2.66 4.35
N LEU A 5 5.31 -1.77 3.47
CA LEU A 5 6.03 -1.41 2.24
C LEU A 5 7.36 -0.71 2.55
N ASP A 6 7.38 0.20 3.52
CA ASP A 6 8.57 0.95 3.91
C ASP A 6 9.66 0.02 4.46
N ALA A 7 9.29 -1.00 5.25
CA ALA A 7 10.22 -2.00 5.79
C ALA A 7 10.81 -2.89 4.70
N VAL A 8 10.00 -3.30 3.72
CA VAL A 8 10.46 -4.08 2.56
C VAL A 8 11.39 -3.24 1.68
N ALA A 9 11.04 -1.97 1.45
CA ALA A 9 11.85 -1.01 0.70
C ALA A 9 13.22 -0.76 1.35
N GLU A 10 13.27 -0.47 2.65
CA GLU A 10 14.53 -0.33 3.38
C GLU A 10 15.34 -1.63 3.33
N GLY A 11 14.69 -2.80 3.44
CA GLY A 11 15.37 -4.09 3.30
C GLY A 11 16.02 -4.29 1.92
N ALA A 12 15.35 -3.85 0.86
CA ALA A 12 15.93 -3.84 -0.48
C ALA A 12 17.10 -2.85 -0.60
N GLU A 13 16.96 -1.64 -0.05
CA GLU A 13 18.02 -0.62 -0.02
C GLU A 13 19.27 -1.10 0.72
N MET A 14 19.11 -1.79 1.86
CA MET A 14 20.22 -2.39 2.59
C MET A 14 21.01 -3.38 1.72
N ILE A 15 20.34 -4.13 0.84
CA ILE A 15 20.98 -5.06 -0.08
C ILE A 15 21.65 -4.31 -1.24
N GLU A 16 20.95 -3.34 -1.84
CA GLU A 16 21.48 -2.49 -2.93
C GLU A 16 22.77 -1.77 -2.51
N ASP A 17 22.82 -1.27 -1.28
CA ASP A 17 23.97 -0.55 -0.72
C ASP A 17 25.07 -1.47 -0.19
N GLY A 18 24.90 -2.80 -0.24
CA GLY A 18 25.85 -3.77 0.30
C GLY A 18 25.96 -3.74 1.84
N ARG A 19 24.92 -3.23 2.54
CA ARG A 19 24.82 -3.22 4.00
C ARG A 19 24.37 -4.58 4.56
N ALA A 20 23.72 -5.43 3.73
CA ALA A 20 23.31 -6.77 4.07
C ALA A 20 23.25 -7.69 2.84
N ASP A 21 23.57 -8.97 3.01
CA ASP A 21 23.42 -9.98 1.93
C ASP A 21 22.03 -10.62 1.91
N VAL A 22 21.36 -10.69 3.06
CA VAL A 22 20.01 -11.24 3.22
C VAL A 22 19.28 -10.42 4.27
N VAL A 23 18.02 -10.06 3.99
CA VAL A 23 17.17 -9.32 4.92
C VAL A 23 15.85 -10.04 5.10
N ILE A 24 15.41 -10.18 6.35
CA ILE A 24 14.02 -10.56 6.67
C ILE A 24 13.25 -9.26 6.88
N ALA A 25 12.29 -8.98 5.98
CA ALA A 25 11.52 -7.74 6.00
C ALA A 25 10.02 -8.03 5.97
N GLY A 26 9.24 -7.14 6.56
CA GLY A 26 7.79 -7.30 6.65
C GLY A 26 7.21 -6.45 7.78
N ALA A 27 5.96 -6.73 8.13
CA ALA A 27 5.26 -6.02 9.19
C ALA A 27 4.19 -6.92 9.84
N THR A 28 3.85 -6.58 11.08
CA THR A 28 2.78 -7.21 11.86
C THR A 28 2.04 -6.14 12.64
N ASP A 29 0.73 -6.32 12.76
CA ASP A 29 -0.14 -5.47 13.56
C ASP A 29 -1.31 -6.31 14.09
N ALA A 30 -1.56 -6.21 15.39
CA ALA A 30 -2.72 -6.79 16.07
C ALA A 30 -3.51 -5.70 16.80
N PRO A 31 -4.13 -4.76 16.06
CA PRO A 31 -4.63 -3.53 16.63
C PRO A 31 -6.05 -3.64 17.17
N ILE A 32 -6.70 -4.81 17.04
CA ILE A 32 -8.09 -5.03 17.46
C ILE A 32 -8.16 -5.00 18.99
N SER A 33 -8.32 -3.79 19.53
CA SER A 33 -8.40 -3.53 20.96
C SER A 33 -9.34 -2.34 21.24
N PRO A 34 -9.92 -2.24 22.44
CA PRO A 34 -10.84 -1.14 22.76
C PRO A 34 -10.25 0.25 22.53
N ILE A 35 -8.97 0.46 22.85
CA ILE A 35 -8.32 1.76 22.68
C ILE A 35 -8.21 2.13 21.20
N THR A 36 -7.79 1.20 20.34
CA THR A 36 -7.63 1.49 18.91
C THR A 36 -8.97 1.79 18.26
N VAL A 37 -9.99 0.98 18.55
CA VAL A 37 -11.34 1.19 18.01
C VAL A 37 -11.86 2.57 18.42
N ALA A 38 -11.77 2.91 19.72
CA ALA A 38 -12.21 4.21 20.23
C ALA A 38 -11.46 5.39 19.58
N CYS A 39 -10.15 5.26 19.34
CA CYS A 39 -9.37 6.30 18.67
C CYS A 39 -9.83 6.54 17.22
N PHE A 40 -10.15 5.48 16.46
CA PHE A 40 -10.62 5.62 15.09
C PHE A 40 -12.08 6.07 14.99
N ASP A 41 -12.93 5.69 15.95
CA ASP A 41 -14.30 6.18 16.06
C ASP A 41 -14.31 7.70 16.31
N ALA A 42 -13.39 8.22 17.13
CA ALA A 42 -13.29 9.64 17.44
C ALA A 42 -13.03 10.50 16.19
N ILE A 43 -12.32 9.97 15.20
CA ILE A 43 -12.07 10.64 13.91
C ILE A 43 -12.97 10.14 12.78
N LYS A 44 -13.91 9.22 13.08
CA LYS A 44 -14.84 8.60 12.12
C LYS A 44 -14.13 8.01 10.90
N ALA A 45 -13.01 7.33 11.13
CA ALA A 45 -12.24 6.71 10.06
C ALA A 45 -12.72 5.28 9.72
N THR A 46 -13.32 4.60 10.71
CA THR A 46 -13.91 3.27 10.60
C THR A 46 -15.35 3.32 10.05
N SER A 47 -15.74 2.30 9.29
CA SER A 47 -17.14 2.18 8.83
C SER A 47 -18.05 1.94 10.04
N PRO A 48 -19.17 2.71 10.17
CA PRO A 48 -20.17 2.46 11.20
C PRO A 48 -21.16 1.35 10.82
N ASN A 49 -21.01 0.70 9.66
CA ASN A 49 -21.92 -0.34 9.19
C ASN A 49 -21.71 -1.65 9.95
N ASN A 50 -22.42 -1.78 11.06
CA ASN A 50 -22.43 -2.99 11.89
C ASN A 50 -23.56 -3.95 11.54
N ASP A 51 -24.57 -3.50 10.78
CA ASP A 51 -25.74 -4.29 10.40
C ASP A 51 -25.43 -5.26 9.24
N ASP A 52 -24.44 -4.93 8.41
CA ASP A 52 -23.94 -5.78 7.32
C ASP A 52 -22.41 -5.91 7.34
N PRO A 53 -21.83 -6.65 8.32
CA PRO A 53 -20.38 -6.73 8.52
C PRO A 53 -19.64 -7.30 7.32
N VAL A 54 -20.24 -8.27 6.62
CA VAL A 54 -19.61 -8.98 5.48
C VAL A 54 -19.32 -8.02 4.32
N HIS A 55 -20.08 -6.93 4.18
CA HIS A 55 -19.89 -5.95 3.12
C HIS A 55 -19.47 -4.57 3.64
N ALA A 56 -19.09 -4.44 4.92
CA ALA A 56 -18.73 -3.14 5.50
C ALA A 56 -17.48 -2.55 4.83
N SER A 57 -16.48 -3.38 4.49
CA SER A 57 -15.29 -2.93 3.78
C SER A 57 -15.55 -2.84 2.27
N ARG A 58 -15.75 -1.62 1.78
CA ARG A 58 -16.15 -1.35 0.39
C ARG A 58 -15.31 -0.26 -0.29
N PRO A 59 -13.98 -0.42 -0.40
CA PRO A 59 -13.12 0.54 -1.08
C PRO A 59 -13.59 0.82 -2.50
N PHE A 60 -13.52 2.08 -2.90
CA PHE A 60 -14.03 2.64 -4.16
C PHE A 60 -15.56 2.54 -4.35
N GLY A 61 -16.29 1.90 -3.43
CA GLY A 61 -17.74 1.84 -3.44
C GLY A 61 -18.39 3.22 -3.33
N ALA A 62 -19.52 3.40 -4.01
CA ALA A 62 -20.28 4.65 -3.98
C ALA A 62 -20.81 4.99 -2.56
N SER A 63 -21.12 3.95 -1.78
CA SER A 63 -21.63 4.05 -0.41
C SER A 63 -20.56 3.84 0.68
N ARG A 64 -19.27 3.94 0.34
CA ARG A 64 -18.19 3.79 1.32
C ARG A 64 -18.24 4.87 2.39
N ASP A 65 -17.96 4.46 3.62
CA ASP A 65 -18.15 5.26 4.82
C ASP A 65 -17.04 5.06 5.86
N GLY A 66 -15.95 4.38 5.50
CA GLY A 66 -14.80 4.15 6.37
C GLY A 66 -14.09 2.83 6.04
N PHE A 67 -12.98 2.57 6.72
CA PHE A 67 -12.31 1.28 6.64
C PHE A 67 -12.85 0.31 7.70
N VAL A 68 -12.64 -0.99 7.52
CA VAL A 68 -12.85 -2.01 8.57
C VAL A 68 -11.49 -2.34 9.18
N LEU A 69 -11.34 -2.23 10.50
CA LEU A 69 -10.08 -2.56 11.17
C LEU A 69 -9.79 -4.05 11.01
N GLY A 70 -8.56 -4.39 10.65
CA GLY A 70 -8.07 -5.76 10.56
C GLY A 70 -6.82 -5.96 11.40
N GLU A 71 -6.31 -7.19 11.40
CA GLU A 71 -5.02 -7.57 11.98
C GLU A 71 -4.31 -8.55 11.04
N GLY A 72 -3.00 -8.65 11.14
CA GLY A 72 -2.26 -9.56 10.28
C GLY A 72 -0.76 -9.35 10.36
N ALA A 73 -0.03 -10.25 9.68
CA ALA A 73 1.41 -10.20 9.56
C ALA A 73 1.84 -10.75 8.20
N THR A 74 2.91 -10.17 7.66
CA THR A 74 3.55 -10.63 6.43
C THR A 74 5.06 -10.52 6.60
N VAL A 75 5.80 -11.53 6.13
CA VAL A 75 7.27 -11.57 6.17
C VAL A 75 7.80 -12.11 4.86
N PHE A 76 8.87 -11.49 4.37
CA PHE A 76 9.62 -11.86 3.18
C PHE A 76 11.09 -12.09 3.51
N VAL A 77 11.75 -12.93 2.71
CA VAL A 77 13.20 -13.06 2.69
C VAL A 77 13.69 -12.40 1.40
N LEU A 78 14.51 -11.36 1.56
CA LEU A 78 15.10 -10.58 0.48
C LEU A 78 16.58 -10.94 0.37
N GLU A 79 17.09 -11.08 -0.85
CA GLU A 79 18.50 -11.36 -1.16
C GLU A 79 18.83 -10.87 -2.58
N PRO A 80 20.12 -10.69 -2.94
CA PRO A 80 20.53 -10.37 -4.31
C PRO A 80 20.04 -11.42 -5.32
N ALA A 81 19.49 -10.96 -6.45
CA ALA A 81 18.93 -11.84 -7.46
C ALA A 81 19.95 -12.84 -8.03
N ASP A 82 21.21 -12.42 -8.21
CA ASP A 82 22.27 -13.29 -8.71
C ASP A 82 22.64 -14.39 -7.71
N GLU A 83 22.60 -14.07 -6.42
CA GLU A 83 22.84 -15.04 -5.35
C GLU A 83 21.70 -16.05 -5.23
N ALA A 84 20.45 -15.57 -5.27
CA ALA A 84 19.26 -16.42 -5.35
C ALA A 84 19.34 -17.39 -6.53
N ARG A 85 19.71 -16.90 -7.72
CA ARG A 85 19.88 -17.72 -8.93
C ARG A 85 21.01 -18.74 -8.76
N ARG A 86 22.17 -18.31 -8.25
CA ARG A 86 23.35 -19.18 -8.07
C ARG A 86 23.06 -20.38 -7.18
N ARG A 87 22.28 -20.20 -6.12
CA ARG A 87 21.88 -21.28 -5.21
C ARG A 87 20.62 -22.04 -5.62
N GLY A 88 19.99 -21.68 -6.75
CA GLY A 88 18.76 -22.31 -7.23
C GLY A 88 17.53 -22.02 -6.37
N ALA A 89 17.48 -20.84 -5.73
CA ALA A 89 16.32 -20.41 -4.95
C ALA A 89 15.08 -20.22 -5.84
N HIS A 90 13.89 -20.49 -5.30
CA HIS A 90 12.65 -20.10 -5.96
C HIS A 90 12.44 -18.59 -5.80
N ILE A 91 12.43 -17.86 -6.92
CA ILE A 91 12.25 -16.41 -6.94
C ILE A 91 10.78 -16.11 -7.24
N TYR A 92 10.07 -15.52 -6.28
CA TYR A 92 8.66 -15.15 -6.42
C TYR A 92 8.48 -13.91 -7.29
N CYS A 93 9.28 -12.88 -7.03
CA CYS A 93 9.29 -11.61 -7.77
C CYS A 93 10.61 -10.87 -7.54
N GLU A 94 10.79 -9.78 -8.27
CA GLU A 94 11.87 -8.82 -8.09
C GLU A 94 11.27 -7.48 -7.63
N ILE A 95 11.90 -6.84 -6.65
CA ILE A 95 11.56 -5.47 -6.25
C ILE A 95 12.26 -4.53 -7.23
N ALA A 96 11.59 -4.22 -8.34
CA ALA A 96 12.20 -3.43 -9.42
C ALA A 96 12.40 -1.94 -9.05
N GLY A 97 11.59 -1.40 -8.14
CA GLY A 97 11.72 -0.02 -7.71
C GLY A 97 10.77 0.36 -6.57
N TYR A 98 11.23 1.27 -5.72
CA TYR A 98 10.45 1.83 -4.61
C TYR A 98 10.69 3.33 -4.48
N ALA A 99 9.70 4.04 -3.93
CA ALA A 99 9.83 5.45 -3.59
C ALA A 99 8.85 5.84 -2.50
N GLN A 100 9.26 6.81 -1.68
CA GLN A 100 8.44 7.37 -0.61
C GLN A 100 8.39 8.89 -0.73
N ARG A 101 7.23 9.47 -0.42
CA ARG A 101 7.02 10.92 -0.35
C ARG A 101 6.16 11.24 0.86
N SER A 102 6.34 12.43 1.42
CA SER A 102 5.50 12.96 2.50
C SER A 102 4.52 13.97 1.94
N ASN A 103 3.28 13.95 2.43
CA ASN A 103 2.25 14.90 2.00
C ASN A 103 2.53 16.34 2.49
N ALA A 104 3.34 16.49 3.55
CA ALA A 104 3.64 17.75 4.23
C ALA A 104 2.40 18.67 4.43
N TYR A 105 1.22 18.07 4.66
CA TYR A 105 -0.06 18.75 4.60
C TYR A 105 -0.84 18.64 5.92
N HIS A 106 -1.14 17.42 6.34
CA HIS A 106 -1.93 17.15 7.53
C HIS A 106 -1.62 15.73 8.04
N MET A 107 -1.76 15.49 9.35
CA MET A 107 -1.44 14.19 9.96
C MET A 107 -2.32 13.05 9.46
N THR A 108 -3.60 13.30 9.26
CA THR A 108 -4.59 12.30 8.79
C THR A 108 -5.33 12.71 7.53
N GLY A 109 -5.10 13.93 7.05
CA GLY A 109 -5.86 14.54 5.97
C GLY A 109 -5.14 14.35 4.65
N LEU A 110 -5.90 14.11 3.58
CA LEU A 110 -5.36 13.94 2.24
C LEU A 110 -5.94 14.99 1.29
N LYS A 111 -5.09 15.58 0.46
CA LYS A 111 -5.53 16.47 -0.62
C LYS A 111 -6.18 15.66 -1.74
N ALA A 112 -7.15 16.24 -2.43
CA ALA A 112 -7.88 15.52 -3.47
C ALA A 112 -7.08 15.31 -4.77
N ASP A 113 -5.94 15.99 -4.94
CA ASP A 113 -5.12 16.00 -6.16
C ASP A 113 -4.06 14.88 -6.21
N GLY A 114 -3.63 14.37 -5.06
CA GLY A 114 -2.75 13.19 -4.99
C GLY A 114 -1.34 13.40 -5.54
N LEU A 115 -0.84 14.64 -5.52
CA LEU A 115 0.39 15.01 -6.22
C LEU A 115 1.64 14.30 -5.67
N GLU A 116 1.76 14.18 -4.35
CA GLU A 116 2.86 13.50 -3.68
C GLU A 116 2.87 12.00 -3.97
N MET A 117 1.68 11.39 -4.04
CA MET A 117 1.55 9.96 -4.36
C MET A 117 1.82 9.74 -5.85
N ALA A 118 1.35 10.63 -6.72
CA ALA A 118 1.68 10.57 -8.16
C ALA A 118 3.20 10.67 -8.37
N GLU A 119 3.88 11.52 -7.60
CA GLU A 119 5.34 11.64 -7.66
C GLU A 119 6.05 10.39 -7.13
N ALA A 120 5.59 9.81 -6.02
CA ALA A 120 6.11 8.52 -5.54
C ALA A 120 5.97 7.43 -6.62
N ILE A 121 4.81 7.33 -7.29
CA ILE A 121 4.59 6.36 -8.37
C ILE A 121 5.57 6.61 -9.54
N ARG A 122 5.74 7.85 -10.00
CA ARG A 122 6.67 8.18 -11.09
C ARG A 122 8.12 7.83 -10.74
N VAL A 123 8.54 8.12 -9.51
CA VAL A 123 9.91 7.84 -9.06
C VAL A 123 10.15 6.33 -8.94
N ALA A 124 9.18 5.59 -8.41
CA ALA A 124 9.26 4.13 -8.33
C ALA A 124 9.35 3.49 -9.73
N MET A 125 8.50 3.91 -10.67
CA MET A 125 8.58 3.47 -12.08
C MET A 125 9.90 3.87 -12.73
N GLY A 126 10.40 5.08 -12.46
CA GLY A 126 11.68 5.56 -12.96
C GLY A 126 12.86 4.72 -12.48
N ARG A 127 12.90 4.33 -11.20
CA ARG A 127 13.89 3.38 -10.65
C ARG A 127 13.77 2.00 -11.31
N ALA A 128 12.54 1.53 -11.49
CA ALA A 128 12.24 0.27 -12.17
C ALA A 128 12.50 0.29 -13.69
N ARG A 129 12.74 1.48 -14.26
CA ARG A 129 12.85 1.70 -15.72
C ARG A 129 11.62 1.21 -16.49
N LEU A 130 10.45 1.36 -15.88
CA LEU A 130 9.16 0.98 -16.47
C LEU A 130 8.40 2.22 -16.95
N ALA A 131 7.68 2.06 -18.05
CA ALA A 131 6.68 3.00 -18.52
C ALA A 131 5.30 2.67 -17.92
N PRO A 132 4.33 3.61 -17.91
CA PRO A 132 2.97 3.32 -17.48
C PRO A 132 2.36 2.09 -18.18
N GLU A 133 2.68 1.90 -19.46
CA GLU A 133 2.19 0.81 -20.31
C GLU A 133 2.63 -0.57 -19.81
N ASP A 134 3.74 -0.66 -19.08
CA ASP A 134 4.28 -1.91 -18.52
C ASP A 134 3.57 -2.32 -17.22
N ILE A 135 2.67 -1.48 -16.69
CA ILE A 135 1.91 -1.79 -15.48
C ILE A 135 0.66 -2.57 -15.86
N ASP A 136 0.60 -3.84 -15.46
CA ASP A 136 -0.53 -4.73 -15.75
C ASP A 136 -1.61 -4.74 -14.66
N TYR A 137 -1.26 -4.36 -13.43
CA TYR A 137 -2.17 -4.38 -12.29
C TYR A 137 -1.72 -3.40 -11.20
N ILE A 138 -2.68 -2.82 -10.49
CA ILE A 138 -2.44 -1.96 -9.33
C ILE A 138 -3.17 -2.53 -8.12
N ASN A 139 -2.40 -2.97 -7.12
CA ASN A 139 -2.91 -3.19 -5.77
C ASN A 139 -2.98 -1.84 -5.04
N ALA A 140 -4.18 -1.26 -4.97
CA ALA A 140 -4.41 0.05 -4.40
C ALA A 140 -4.29 0.05 -2.86
N HIS A 141 -4.11 1.24 -2.28
CA HIS A 141 -4.26 1.37 -0.83
C HIS A 141 -5.72 1.10 -0.44
N GLY A 142 -6.68 1.73 -1.13
CA GLY A 142 -8.12 1.46 -1.05
C GLY A 142 -8.62 1.21 0.36
N SER A 143 -8.58 2.25 1.20
CA SER A 143 -9.04 2.16 2.59
C SER A 143 -10.56 2.09 2.72
N GLY A 144 -11.33 2.62 1.76
CA GLY A 144 -12.78 2.79 1.93
C GLY A 144 -13.17 4.13 2.55
N THR A 145 -12.20 4.98 2.91
CA THR A 145 -12.50 6.37 3.28
C THR A 145 -12.73 7.22 2.03
N ARG A 146 -13.60 8.23 2.14
CA ARG A 146 -13.92 9.11 0.99
C ARG A 146 -12.70 9.84 0.45
N GLN A 147 -11.88 10.37 1.35
CA GLN A 147 -10.68 11.15 1.01
C GLN A 147 -9.61 10.29 0.32
N ASN A 148 -9.32 9.11 0.84
CA ASN A 148 -8.24 8.26 0.36
C ASN A 148 -8.52 7.73 -1.04
N ASP A 149 -9.68 7.11 -1.23
CA ASP A 149 -9.97 6.43 -2.49
C ASP A 149 -10.07 7.44 -3.64
N ARG A 150 -10.45 8.69 -3.34
CA ARG A 150 -10.39 9.82 -4.29
C ARG A 150 -8.94 10.27 -4.53
N HIS A 151 -8.15 10.42 -3.47
CA HIS A 151 -6.75 10.84 -3.51
C HIS A 151 -5.92 9.92 -4.39
N GLU A 152 -5.97 8.60 -4.16
CA GLU A 152 -5.17 7.64 -4.94
C GLU A 152 -5.68 7.52 -6.38
N THR A 153 -6.99 7.62 -6.62
CA THR A 153 -7.54 7.69 -7.99
C THR A 153 -6.98 8.89 -8.76
N ALA A 154 -6.86 10.06 -8.11
CA ALA A 154 -6.26 11.24 -8.73
C ALA A 154 -4.76 11.02 -9.00
N ALA A 155 -4.06 10.42 -8.04
CA ALA A 155 -2.64 10.11 -8.16
C ALA A 155 -2.34 9.15 -9.32
N PHE A 156 -3.12 8.08 -9.50
CA PHE A 156 -2.99 7.14 -10.61
C PHE A 156 -3.18 7.84 -11.95
N LYS A 157 -4.20 8.69 -12.09
CA LYS A 157 -4.45 9.44 -13.32
C LYS A 157 -3.35 10.45 -13.63
N ALA A 158 -2.83 11.12 -12.60
CA ALA A 158 -1.73 12.07 -12.77
C ALA A 158 -0.42 11.36 -13.17
N SER A 159 -0.13 10.17 -12.64
CA SER A 159 1.13 9.45 -12.87
C SER A 159 1.12 8.57 -14.13
N LEU A 160 -0.01 7.93 -14.44
CA LEU A 160 -0.13 6.97 -15.55
C LEU A 160 -0.87 7.54 -16.77
N GLY A 161 -1.49 8.72 -16.65
CA GLY A 161 -2.25 9.33 -17.75
C GLY A 161 -3.42 8.46 -18.22
N ALA A 162 -3.52 8.24 -19.53
CA ALA A 162 -4.60 7.45 -20.14
C ALA A 162 -4.58 5.98 -19.70
N ARG A 163 -3.40 5.44 -19.37
CA ARG A 163 -3.23 4.05 -18.95
C ARG A 163 -3.97 3.74 -17.63
N ALA A 164 -4.15 4.74 -16.76
CA ALA A 164 -4.91 4.58 -15.52
C ALA A 164 -6.36 4.09 -15.71
N TYR A 165 -6.95 4.27 -16.90
CA TYR A 165 -8.31 3.83 -17.21
C TYR A 165 -8.38 2.41 -17.77
N GLN A 166 -7.23 1.78 -18.02
CA GLN A 166 -7.13 0.46 -18.65
C GLN A 166 -6.56 -0.58 -17.69
N VAL A 167 -5.70 -0.16 -16.74
CA VAL A 167 -5.10 -1.06 -15.76
C VAL A 167 -6.15 -1.46 -14.73
N PRO A 168 -6.36 -2.77 -14.49
CA PRO A 168 -7.18 -3.23 -13.37
C PRO A 168 -6.61 -2.75 -12.04
N VAL A 169 -7.49 -2.20 -11.20
CA VAL A 169 -7.17 -1.71 -9.85
C VAL A 169 -8.08 -2.45 -8.87
N SER A 170 -7.52 -2.97 -7.79
CA SER A 170 -8.33 -3.52 -6.68
C SER A 170 -7.68 -3.23 -5.33
N SER A 171 -8.42 -3.47 -4.24
CA SER A 171 -7.90 -3.38 -2.88
C SER A 171 -8.24 -4.64 -2.11
N ILE A 172 -7.21 -5.33 -1.61
CA ILE A 172 -7.37 -6.52 -0.77
C ILE A 172 -8.05 -6.19 0.57
N LYS A 173 -8.06 -4.91 0.99
CA LYS A 173 -8.72 -4.49 2.23
C LYS A 173 -10.23 -4.71 2.21
N SER A 174 -10.82 -4.85 1.02
CA SER A 174 -12.21 -5.29 0.86
C SER A 174 -12.48 -6.66 1.47
N MET A 175 -11.47 -7.53 1.53
CA MET A 175 -11.58 -8.91 2.00
C MET A 175 -10.97 -9.11 3.39
N VAL A 176 -9.82 -8.50 3.66
CA VAL A 176 -9.06 -8.73 4.92
C VAL A 176 -9.09 -7.55 5.89
N GLY A 177 -9.82 -6.48 5.55
CA GLY A 177 -9.82 -5.24 6.33
C GLY A 177 -8.49 -4.51 6.28
N HIS A 178 -8.30 -3.56 7.20
CA HIS A 178 -7.13 -2.71 7.28
C HIS A 178 -6.31 -3.01 8.54
N SER A 179 -5.25 -3.81 8.39
CA SER A 179 -4.28 -4.17 9.43
C SER A 179 -3.17 -3.12 9.64
N LEU A 180 -3.53 -1.83 9.56
CA LEU A 180 -2.64 -0.69 9.79
C LEU A 180 -1.27 -0.80 9.11
N GLY A 181 -0.18 -0.98 9.86
CA GLY A 181 1.18 -1.09 9.36
C GLY A 181 1.45 -2.38 8.59
N ALA A 182 0.74 -3.47 8.86
CA ALA A 182 0.93 -4.78 8.23
C ALA A 182 0.24 -4.96 6.88
N ILE A 183 -0.56 -3.99 6.43
CA ILE A 183 -1.43 -4.15 5.25
C ILE A 183 -0.73 -3.92 3.90
N GLY A 184 0.46 -3.33 3.94
CA GLY A 184 1.27 -3.00 2.76
C GLY A 184 2.21 -4.14 2.45
#